data_AF-A0A2V7PRL9-F1
#
_entry.id   AF-A0A2V7PRL9-F1
#
_cell.length_a   1.000
_cell.length_b   1.000
_cell.length_c   1.000
_cell.angle_alpha   90.00
_cell.angle_beta   90.00
_cell.angle_gamma   90.00
#
_symmetry.space_group_name_H-M   'P 1'
#
loop_
_entity.id
_entity.type
_entity.pdbx_description
1 polymer ?
#
loop_
_entity_poly.entity_id
_entity_poly.type
_entity_poly.pdbx_seq_one_letter_code
_entity_poly.pdbx_strand_id
1 'polypeptide(L)'
;MAGALAGLAQAYGVELPLLAGARAPGGTFGNRNFLAHLMAIGAPLLVLLLLEARGPRRATLAAVGLGMMTGIVILTRSRAAWLGVGVSVAVMAFGWLVARRGRPGLAPAGRWRRAGAALLIGALAALLLPNRLDWRSGSPYSDTMRDLTNYREGSGHGRLIQYRNTLRLAELDPVFGTGPGNWPVKYPLVTTPGDPSFAGRDPMPTNPWPSSDWVALVAERGAVGALMLLATFAVMGLTALRRLRSEDPAEARRAVALLGVLAATLVTGAFDAVLLLAPPTLFMWTAAGLLLPPTRAPVSLSPSARRRLVPLLLVFGVAAAIRSAGQLAAIITAGPGWPVERLTRAVRYDPGSYRLHLMIAQRTGCAEARAHARAAAGLFPLLPAPKRRLAECGVTR
;
A
#
# COMPACT_ATOMS: atom_id res chain seq x y z
N MET A 1 -13.69 7.85 -5.21
CA MET A 1 -14.93 8.41 -4.62
C MET A 1 -15.59 7.44 -3.64
N ALA A 2 -16.02 6.25 -4.04
CA ALA A 2 -16.66 5.28 -3.13
C ALA A 2 -15.83 4.99 -1.86
N GLY A 3 -14.52 4.78 -2.00
CA GLY A 3 -13.62 4.61 -0.85
C GLY A 3 -13.57 5.82 0.09
N ALA A 4 -13.54 7.05 -0.45
CA ALA A 4 -13.57 8.27 0.35
C ALA A 4 -14.91 8.44 1.06
N LEU A 5 -16.03 8.15 0.37
CA LEU A 5 -17.36 8.17 0.96
C LEU A 5 -17.49 7.19 2.12
N ALA A 6 -17.02 5.95 1.95
CA ALA A 6 -17.03 4.94 3.01
C ALA A 6 -16.15 5.35 4.21
N GLY A 7 -14.98 5.95 3.95
CA GLY A 7 -14.12 6.49 5.01
C GLY A 7 -14.76 7.66 5.75
N LEU A 8 -15.38 8.60 5.02
CA LEU A 8 -16.11 9.73 5.62
C LEU A 8 -17.30 9.22 6.44
N ALA A 9 -18.12 8.32 5.90
CA ALA A 9 -19.23 7.70 6.63
C ALA A 9 -18.74 7.08 7.95
N GLN A 10 -17.63 6.35 7.92
CA GLN A 10 -17.02 5.79 9.13
C GLN A 10 -16.54 6.88 10.10
N ALA A 11 -15.94 7.97 9.60
CA ALA A 11 -15.53 9.10 10.44
C ALA A 11 -16.70 9.78 11.16
N TYR A 12 -17.90 9.77 10.57
CA TYR A 12 -19.12 10.35 11.14
C TYR A 12 -20.02 9.33 11.84
N GLY A 13 -19.53 8.12 12.12
CA GLY A 13 -20.20 7.15 13.00
C GLY A 13 -20.98 6.04 12.31
N VAL A 14 -20.86 5.88 10.99
CA VAL A 14 -21.41 4.70 10.31
C VAL A 14 -20.51 3.51 10.58
N GLU A 15 -21.02 2.52 11.32
CA GLU A 15 -20.31 1.28 11.55
C GLU A 15 -20.30 0.42 10.29
N LEU A 16 -19.13 -0.11 9.94
CA LEU A 16 -18.95 -1.06 8.85
C LEU A 16 -18.50 -2.39 9.48
N PRO A 17 -19.43 -3.30 9.85
CA PRO A 17 -19.17 -4.46 10.72
C PRO A 17 -18.10 -5.43 10.19
N LEU A 18 -17.86 -5.39 8.89
CA LEU A 18 -16.90 -6.26 8.21
C LEU A 18 -15.43 -5.82 8.38
N LEU A 19 -15.15 -4.61 8.91
CA LEU A 19 -13.81 -4.03 8.90
C LEU A 19 -13.44 -3.41 10.26
N ALA A 20 -12.16 -3.54 10.64
CA ALA A 20 -11.67 -3.16 11.96
C ALA A 20 -11.90 -1.66 12.27
N GLY A 21 -12.78 -1.37 13.24
CA GLY A 21 -13.03 0.00 13.73
C GLY A 21 -11.81 0.66 14.38
N ALA A 22 -10.88 -0.14 14.93
CA ALA A 22 -9.68 0.35 15.62
C ALA A 22 -8.70 1.16 14.73
N ARG A 23 -8.86 1.11 13.40
CA ARG A 23 -8.06 1.89 12.44
C ARG A 23 -8.91 2.81 11.56
N ALA A 24 -10.09 3.21 12.05
CA ALA A 24 -10.92 4.23 11.40
C ALA A 24 -10.16 5.58 11.23
N PRO A 25 -10.49 6.37 10.19
CA PRO A 25 -11.43 6.07 9.11
C PRO A 25 -10.74 5.34 7.94
N GLY A 26 -10.89 4.02 7.87
CA GLY A 26 -10.34 3.17 6.81
C GLY A 26 -11.33 2.84 5.69
N GLY A 27 -12.62 3.09 5.89
CA GLY A 27 -13.67 2.74 4.94
C GLY A 27 -13.59 1.26 4.55
N THR A 28 -13.77 0.96 3.26
CA THR A 28 -13.65 -0.40 2.70
C THR A 28 -12.22 -0.98 2.72
N PHE A 29 -11.21 -0.21 3.13
CA PHE A 29 -9.81 -0.64 3.18
C PHE A 29 -9.38 -1.11 4.57
N GLY A 30 -10.23 -0.95 5.60
CA GLY A 30 -9.98 -1.40 6.98
C GLY A 30 -8.81 -0.72 7.70
N ASN A 31 -8.09 0.19 7.03
CA ASN A 31 -6.94 0.91 7.57
C ASN A 31 -6.90 2.33 6.98
N ARG A 32 -6.95 3.34 7.85
CA ARG A 32 -6.88 4.76 7.47
C ARG A 32 -5.67 5.11 6.61
N ASN A 33 -4.50 4.51 6.85
CA ASN A 33 -3.31 4.78 6.04
C ASN A 33 -3.50 4.29 4.60
N PHE A 34 -4.07 3.09 4.41
CA PHE A 34 -4.27 2.51 3.09
C PHE A 34 -5.26 3.33 2.26
N LEU A 35 -6.34 3.78 2.90
CA LEU A 35 -7.28 4.71 2.27
C LEU A 35 -6.58 6.03 1.90
N ALA A 36 -5.81 6.61 2.83
CA ALA A 36 -5.13 7.89 2.61
C ALA A 36 -4.10 7.82 1.47
N HIS A 37 -3.33 6.74 1.36
CA HIS A 37 -2.36 6.57 0.27
C HIS A 37 -3.05 6.43 -1.09
N LEU A 38 -4.12 5.63 -1.17
CA LEU A 38 -4.90 5.52 -2.40
C LEU A 38 -5.48 6.89 -2.81
N MET A 39 -5.97 7.67 -1.84
CA MET A 39 -6.47 9.03 -2.09
C MET A 39 -5.35 9.96 -2.58
N ALA A 40 -4.16 9.91 -1.97
CA ALA A 40 -3.01 10.69 -2.40
C ALA A 40 -2.59 10.37 -3.85
N ILE A 41 -2.55 9.08 -4.23
CA ILE A 41 -2.23 8.62 -5.58
C ILE A 41 -3.35 8.97 -6.57
N GLY A 42 -4.61 8.99 -6.13
CA GLY A 42 -5.76 9.37 -6.94
C GLY A 42 -5.95 10.87 -7.16
N ALA A 43 -5.35 11.72 -6.31
CA ALA A 43 -5.51 13.18 -6.38
C ALA A 43 -5.18 13.78 -7.75
N PRO A 44 -4.04 13.44 -8.39
CA PRO A 44 -3.66 14.02 -9.67
C PRO A 44 -4.65 13.69 -10.79
N LEU A 45 -5.29 12.51 -10.73
CA LEU A 45 -6.32 12.10 -11.69
C LEU A 45 -7.61 12.89 -11.52
N LEU A 46 -8.03 13.19 -10.28
CA LEU A 46 -9.20 14.04 -10.04
C LEU A 46 -8.97 15.46 -10.55
N VAL A 47 -7.76 16.00 -10.38
CA VAL A 47 -7.37 17.27 -10.98
C VAL A 47 -7.41 17.19 -12.50
N LEU A 48 -6.84 16.13 -13.10
CA LEU A 48 -6.90 15.93 -14.56
C LEU A 48 -8.34 15.86 -15.07
N LEU A 49 -9.20 15.05 -14.45
CA LEU A 49 -10.61 14.91 -14.82
C LEU A 49 -11.35 16.24 -14.73
N LEU A 50 -11.05 17.06 -13.71
CA LEU A 50 -11.63 18.40 -13.59
C LEU A 50 -11.17 19.33 -14.73
N LEU A 51 -9.90 19.24 -15.14
CA LEU A 51 -9.34 20.03 -16.24
C LEU A 51 -9.84 19.56 -17.62
N GLU A 52 -10.07 18.27 -17.81
CA GLU A 52 -10.54 17.66 -19.08
C GLU A 52 -12.08 17.53 -19.17
N ALA A 53 -12.82 17.88 -18.12
CA ALA A 53 -14.26 17.65 -18.08
C ALA A 53 -15.05 18.43 -19.14
N ARG A 54 -15.64 17.67 -20.09
CA ARG A 54 -16.55 18.12 -21.16
C ARG A 54 -17.97 18.41 -20.64
N GLY A 55 -18.10 19.42 -19.79
CA GLY A 55 -19.38 19.91 -19.25
C GLY A 55 -19.40 20.11 -17.73
N PRO A 56 -20.40 20.83 -17.20
CA PRO A 56 -20.48 21.19 -15.79
C PRO A 56 -20.69 20.00 -14.86
N ARG A 57 -21.51 19.01 -15.25
CA ARG A 57 -21.77 17.81 -14.41
C ARG A 57 -20.49 17.04 -14.10
N ARG A 58 -19.68 16.74 -15.12
CA ARG A 58 -18.39 16.03 -14.96
C ARG A 58 -17.40 16.86 -14.14
N ALA A 59 -17.40 18.19 -14.34
CA ALA A 59 -16.58 19.11 -13.56
C ALA A 59 -16.94 19.07 -12.06
N THR A 60 -18.23 19.16 -11.76
CA THR A 60 -18.74 19.12 -10.39
C THR A 60 -18.44 17.78 -9.74
N LEU A 61 -18.62 16.66 -10.45
CA LEU A 61 -18.30 15.33 -9.93
C LEU A 61 -16.81 15.20 -9.56
N ALA A 62 -15.91 15.66 -10.44
CA ALA A 62 -14.47 15.66 -10.16
C ALA A 62 -14.11 16.58 -8.98
N ALA A 63 -14.72 17.76 -8.89
CA ALA A 63 -14.54 18.70 -7.79
C ALA A 63 -15.05 18.13 -6.45
N VAL A 64 -16.24 17.53 -6.43
CA VAL A 64 -16.78 16.84 -5.24
C VAL A 64 -15.87 15.70 -4.82
N GLY A 65 -15.39 14.90 -5.77
CA GLY A 65 -14.42 13.85 -5.51
C GLY A 65 -13.13 14.37 -4.88
N LEU A 66 -12.61 15.50 -5.38
CA LEU A 66 -11.41 16.16 -4.84
C LEU A 66 -11.64 16.70 -3.43
N GLY A 67 -12.81 17.29 -3.16
CA GLY A 67 -13.19 17.76 -1.82
C GLY A 67 -13.31 16.61 -0.81
N MET A 68 -14.02 15.53 -1.18
CA MET A 68 -14.13 14.32 -0.35
C MET A 68 -12.76 13.70 -0.06
N MET A 69 -11.90 13.60 -1.07
CA MET A 69 -10.53 13.11 -0.95
C MET A 69 -9.70 13.96 0.02
N THR A 70 -9.80 15.29 -0.10
CA THR A 70 -9.10 16.23 0.78
C THR A 70 -9.54 16.05 2.23
N GLY A 71 -10.86 16.02 2.45
CA GLY A 71 -11.41 15.84 3.78
C GLY A 71 -10.95 14.54 4.41
N ILE A 72 -11.05 13.41 3.69
CA ILE A 72 -10.66 12.12 4.26
C ILE A 72 -9.14 12.01 4.49
N VAL A 73 -8.29 12.57 3.62
CA VAL A 73 -6.84 12.59 3.84
C VAL A 73 -6.47 13.36 5.11
N ILE A 74 -7.15 14.48 5.40
CA ILE A 74 -6.97 15.23 6.65
C ILE A 74 -7.42 14.37 7.85
N LEU A 75 -8.64 13.83 7.79
CA LEU A 75 -9.21 13.03 8.88
C LEU A 75 -8.39 11.77 9.18
N THR A 76 -7.73 11.17 8.20
CA THR A 76 -6.90 9.95 8.43
C THR A 76 -5.63 10.20 9.24
N ARG A 77 -5.14 11.45 9.31
CA ARG A 77 -3.85 11.82 9.93
C ARG A 77 -2.65 10.99 9.42
N SER A 78 -2.69 10.50 8.17
CA SER A 78 -1.54 9.79 7.59
C SER A 78 -0.46 10.78 7.17
N ARG A 79 0.62 10.85 7.96
CA ARG A 79 1.83 11.63 7.68
C ARG A 79 2.38 11.37 6.27
N ALA A 80 2.45 10.10 5.88
CA ALA A 80 2.93 9.69 4.57
C ALA A 80 2.03 10.21 3.44
N ALA A 81 0.71 10.16 3.62
CA ALA A 81 -0.23 10.70 2.65
C ALA A 81 -0.13 12.23 2.53
N TRP A 82 0.05 12.94 3.65
CA TRP A 82 0.21 14.40 3.65
C TRP A 82 1.48 14.82 2.90
N LEU A 83 2.61 14.16 3.17
CA LEU A 83 3.85 14.36 2.43
C LEU A 83 3.68 14.01 0.95
N GLY A 84 3.02 12.88 0.65
CA GLY A 84 2.78 12.43 -0.73
C GLY A 84 1.92 13.42 -1.53
N VAL A 85 0.85 13.95 -0.94
CA VAL A 85 0.02 15.00 -1.56
C VAL A 85 0.82 16.28 -1.74
N GLY A 86 1.57 16.72 -0.73
CA GLY A 86 2.39 17.94 -0.80
C GLY A 86 3.43 17.89 -1.91
N VAL A 87 4.22 16.81 -1.98
CA VAL A 87 5.22 16.60 -3.04
C VAL A 87 4.54 16.44 -4.41
N SER A 88 3.43 15.70 -4.49
CA SER A 88 2.66 15.59 -5.74
C SER A 88 2.17 16.95 -6.24
N VAL A 89 1.66 17.81 -5.35
CA VAL A 89 1.21 19.18 -5.71
C VAL A 89 2.39 20.01 -6.18
N ALA A 90 3.54 19.97 -5.51
CA ALA A 90 4.74 20.69 -5.89
C ALA A 90 5.26 20.24 -7.28
N VAL A 91 5.33 18.94 -7.51
CA VAL A 91 5.75 18.35 -8.79
C VAL A 91 4.76 18.70 -9.90
N MET A 92 3.45 18.64 -9.64
CA MET A 92 2.44 19.03 -10.60
C MET A 92 2.51 20.53 -10.92
N ALA A 93 2.70 21.39 -9.91
CA ALA A 93 2.86 22.83 -10.09
C ALA A 93 4.09 23.15 -10.94
N PHE A 94 5.23 22.51 -10.68
CA PHE A 94 6.42 22.61 -11.51
C PHE A 94 6.17 22.17 -12.95
N GLY A 95 5.56 20.99 -13.15
CA GLY A 95 5.21 20.48 -14.47
C GLY A 95 4.28 21.44 -15.22
N TRP A 96 3.33 22.07 -14.50
CA TRP A 96 2.47 23.11 -15.04
C TRP A 96 3.29 24.34 -15.47
N LEU A 97 4.15 24.87 -14.61
CA LEU A 97 4.98 26.04 -14.92
C LEU A 97 5.84 25.81 -16.17
N VAL A 98 6.40 24.61 -16.32
CA VAL A 98 7.16 24.20 -17.51
C VAL A 98 6.25 24.17 -18.74
N ALA A 99 5.05 23.61 -18.63
CA ALA A 99 4.09 23.54 -19.72
C ALA A 99 3.49 24.93 -20.10
N ARG A 100 3.39 25.87 -19.14
CA ARG A 100 2.87 27.25 -19.35
C ARG A 100 3.67 28.06 -20.33
N ARG A 101 4.99 27.90 -20.29
CA ARG A 101 5.95 28.75 -21.01
C ARG A 101 5.65 28.65 -22.50
N GLY A 102 4.88 29.62 -23.00
CA GLY A 102 4.50 29.77 -24.41
C GLY A 102 3.06 29.38 -24.79
N ARG A 103 2.15 28.95 -23.88
CA ARG A 103 0.83 28.40 -24.27
C ARG A 103 -0.34 28.71 -23.30
N PRO A 104 -1.26 29.65 -23.60
CA PRO A 104 -2.34 30.07 -22.69
C PRO A 104 -3.52 29.07 -22.52
N GLY A 105 -3.51 27.89 -23.15
CA GLY A 105 -4.66 26.95 -23.16
C GLY A 105 -4.64 25.80 -22.13
N LEU A 106 -3.65 25.72 -21.25
CA LEU A 106 -3.44 24.54 -20.38
C LEU A 106 -4.48 24.35 -19.26
N ALA A 107 -5.24 25.40 -18.89
CA ALA A 107 -6.43 25.23 -18.07
C ALA A 107 -7.58 26.08 -18.59
N PRO A 108 -8.77 25.47 -18.76
CA PRO A 108 -9.97 26.23 -19.00
C PRO A 108 -10.27 27.21 -17.85
N ALA A 109 -10.81 28.38 -18.18
CA ALA A 109 -11.16 29.42 -17.23
C ALA A 109 -12.05 28.86 -16.08
N GLY A 110 -11.77 29.29 -14.86
CA GLY A 110 -12.54 28.92 -13.66
C GLY A 110 -12.33 27.50 -13.13
N ARG A 111 -11.60 26.60 -13.81
CA ARG A 111 -11.34 25.24 -13.31
C ARG A 111 -10.44 25.22 -12.08
N TRP A 112 -9.40 26.06 -12.07
CA TRP A 112 -8.56 26.24 -10.87
C TRP A 112 -9.32 26.81 -9.69
N ARG A 113 -10.24 27.76 -9.94
CA ARG A 113 -11.12 28.29 -8.89
C ARG A 113 -12.02 27.20 -8.31
N ARG A 114 -12.58 26.32 -9.16
CA ARG A 114 -13.36 25.15 -8.69
C ARG A 114 -12.50 24.15 -7.92
N ALA A 115 -11.27 23.89 -8.37
CA ALA A 115 -10.35 23.01 -7.66
C ALA A 115 -10.02 23.59 -6.27
N GLY A 116 -9.62 24.86 -6.20
CA GLY A 116 -9.34 25.57 -4.95
C GLY A 116 -10.54 25.60 -4.01
N ALA A 117 -11.74 25.88 -4.53
CA ALA A 117 -12.97 25.83 -3.74
C ALA A 117 -13.26 24.43 -3.21
N ALA A 118 -13.09 23.37 -4.02
CA ALA A 118 -13.28 21.99 -3.57
C ALA A 118 -12.29 21.57 -2.48
N LEU A 119 -11.00 21.91 -2.64
CA LEU A 119 -9.97 21.66 -1.64
C LEU A 119 -10.29 22.39 -0.33
N LEU A 120 -10.65 23.68 -0.42
CA LEU A 120 -11.01 24.51 0.73
C LEU A 120 -12.24 23.96 1.45
N ILE A 121 -13.33 23.68 0.73
CA ILE A 121 -14.56 23.11 1.30
C ILE A 121 -14.28 21.76 1.96
N GLY A 122 -13.51 20.88 1.31
CA GLY A 122 -13.13 19.59 1.87
C GLY A 122 -12.30 19.72 3.16
N ALA A 123 -11.36 20.67 3.19
CA ALA A 123 -10.55 20.95 4.36
C ALA A 123 -11.36 21.57 5.51
N LEU A 124 -12.17 22.58 5.22
CA LEU A 124 -13.06 23.21 6.21
C LEU A 124 -14.06 22.19 6.76
N ALA A 125 -14.66 21.35 5.92
CA ALA A 125 -15.56 20.30 6.37
C ALA A 125 -14.86 19.31 7.32
N ALA A 126 -13.63 18.89 7.02
CA ALA A 126 -12.89 17.97 7.89
C ALA A 126 -12.47 18.60 9.23
N LEU A 127 -12.16 19.90 9.24
CA LEU A 127 -11.68 20.59 10.45
C LEU A 127 -12.80 21.15 11.33
N LEU A 128 -13.92 21.56 10.74
CA LEU A 128 -15.00 22.26 11.43
C LEU A 128 -16.20 21.36 11.75
N LEU A 129 -16.46 20.31 10.96
CA LEU A 129 -17.58 19.42 11.26
C LEU A 129 -17.19 18.43 12.36
N PRO A 130 -18.01 18.31 13.43
CA PRO A 130 -17.76 17.36 14.49
C PRO A 130 -17.83 15.94 13.93
N ASN A 131 -16.78 15.15 14.19
CA ASN A 131 -16.67 13.76 13.77
C ASN A 131 -16.58 12.86 15.01
N ARG A 132 -16.74 11.54 14.82
CA ARG A 132 -16.71 10.54 15.90
C ARG A 132 -15.34 9.85 16.05
N LEU A 133 -14.28 10.43 15.48
CA LEU A 133 -12.95 9.85 15.59
C LEU A 133 -12.36 10.17 16.96
N ASP A 134 -12.15 9.12 17.76
CA ASP A 134 -11.58 9.23 19.10
C ASP A 134 -10.05 9.33 19.04
N TRP A 135 -9.57 10.54 18.78
CA TRP A 135 -8.14 10.84 18.83
C TRP A 135 -7.69 11.08 20.26
N ARG A 136 -6.61 10.41 20.69
CA ARG A 136 -6.03 10.53 22.05
C ARG A 136 -5.55 11.95 22.45
N SER A 137 -5.62 12.94 21.57
CA SER A 137 -5.13 14.30 21.81
C SER A 137 -6.23 15.32 21.54
N GLY A 138 -6.24 16.41 22.33
CA GLY A 138 -7.12 17.56 22.13
C GLY A 138 -6.78 18.42 20.90
N SER A 139 -5.59 18.25 20.30
CA SER A 139 -5.17 18.99 19.09
C SER A 139 -4.57 18.09 18.00
N PRO A 140 -5.30 17.05 17.58
CA PRO A 140 -4.74 15.89 16.89
C PRO A 140 -4.06 16.24 15.56
N TYR A 141 -4.61 17.18 14.78
CA TYR A 141 -4.04 17.56 13.49
C TYR A 141 -2.74 18.36 13.64
N SER A 142 -2.64 19.19 14.68
CA SER A 142 -1.44 19.99 14.94
C SER A 142 -0.29 19.11 15.45
N ASP A 143 -0.59 18.11 16.28
CA ASP A 143 0.41 17.12 16.73
C ASP A 143 0.96 16.34 15.54
N THR A 144 0.10 15.93 14.60
CA THR A 144 0.55 15.24 13.39
C THR A 144 1.48 16.11 12.55
N MET A 145 1.24 17.44 12.47
CA MET A 145 2.17 18.36 11.80
C MET A 145 3.52 18.44 12.53
N ARG A 146 3.54 18.51 13.86
CA ARG A 146 4.78 18.51 14.66
C ARG A 146 5.55 17.19 14.47
N ASP A 147 4.83 16.07 14.49
CA ASP A 147 5.35 14.72 14.26
C ASP A 147 5.88 14.47 12.84
N LEU A 148 5.60 15.34 11.87
CA LEU A 148 6.26 15.24 10.55
C LEU A 148 7.76 15.48 10.65
N THR A 149 8.19 16.27 11.64
CA THR A 149 9.60 16.62 11.85
C THR A 149 10.29 15.73 12.88
N ASN A 150 9.52 15.10 13.79
CA ASN A 150 10.04 14.20 14.82
C ASN A 150 10.06 12.74 14.33
N TYR A 151 11.19 12.32 13.74
CA TYR A 151 11.43 10.93 13.34
C TYR A 151 12.08 10.08 14.44
N ARG A 152 12.55 10.71 15.54
CA ARG A 152 13.34 10.05 16.59
C ARG A 152 12.49 9.38 17.66
N GLU A 153 11.18 9.66 17.67
CA GLU A 153 10.25 9.13 18.66
C GLU A 153 9.04 8.44 18.00
N GLY A 154 8.29 7.69 18.81
CA GLY A 154 7.05 7.04 18.40
C GLY A 154 7.17 6.11 17.19
N SER A 155 6.16 6.15 16.32
CA SER A 155 6.10 5.26 15.14
C SER A 155 7.17 5.56 14.07
N GLY A 156 7.83 6.73 14.11
CA GLY A 156 8.96 7.03 13.23
C GLY A 156 10.19 6.20 13.60
N HIS A 157 10.54 6.20 14.90
CA HIS A 157 11.67 5.46 15.42
C HIS A 157 11.55 3.94 15.15
N GLY A 158 10.38 3.37 15.40
CA GLY A 158 10.15 1.95 15.15
C GLY A 158 10.32 1.55 13.67
N ARG A 159 9.96 2.44 12.74
CA ARG A 159 10.21 2.22 11.31
C ARG A 159 11.69 2.28 10.95
N LEU A 160 12.47 3.17 11.58
CA LEU A 160 13.91 3.23 11.35
C LEU A 160 14.62 1.94 11.81
N ILE A 161 14.27 1.42 12.98
CA ILE A 161 14.74 0.09 13.44
C ILE A 161 14.33 -0.97 12.41
N GLN A 162 13.06 -0.97 12.01
CA GLN A 162 12.54 -1.95 11.06
C GLN A 162 13.25 -1.91 9.71
N TYR A 163 13.52 -0.72 9.17
CA TYR A 163 14.21 -0.55 7.90
C TYR A 163 15.65 -1.01 8.00
N ARG A 164 16.36 -0.60 9.06
CA ARG A 164 17.75 -1.02 9.30
C ARG A 164 17.85 -2.54 9.39
N ASN A 165 17.01 -3.18 10.20
CA ASN A 165 17.01 -4.63 10.34
C ASN A 165 16.62 -5.31 9.01
N THR A 166 15.62 -4.77 8.30
CA THR A 166 15.19 -5.34 7.01
C THR A 166 16.27 -5.24 5.95
N LEU A 167 17.05 -4.16 5.89
CA LEU A 167 18.11 -4.00 4.90
C LEU A 167 19.26 -5.02 5.10
N ARG A 168 19.46 -5.55 6.30
CA ARG A 168 20.37 -6.68 6.52
C ARG A 168 19.94 -7.96 5.79
N LEU A 169 18.64 -8.13 5.48
CA LEU A 169 18.21 -9.21 4.60
C LEU A 169 18.75 -9.07 3.18
N ALA A 170 18.90 -7.82 2.71
CA ALA A 170 19.52 -7.55 1.41
C ALA A 170 21.04 -7.75 1.44
N GLU A 171 21.68 -7.67 2.61
CA GLU A 171 23.10 -8.07 2.75
C GLU A 171 23.26 -9.59 2.65
N LEU A 172 22.29 -10.36 3.14
CA LEU A 172 22.28 -11.83 3.07
C LEU A 172 22.00 -12.36 1.65
N ASP A 173 21.00 -11.78 0.97
CA ASP A 173 20.55 -12.19 -0.36
C ASP A 173 20.55 -11.00 -1.35
N PRO A 174 21.71 -10.44 -1.76
CA PRO A 174 21.79 -9.11 -2.40
C PRO A 174 21.24 -9.02 -3.82
N VAL A 175 21.41 -10.07 -4.63
CA VAL A 175 21.08 -10.00 -6.07
C VAL A 175 19.59 -10.15 -6.29
N PHE A 176 19.00 -11.24 -5.77
CA PHE A 176 17.60 -11.61 -6.00
C PHE A 176 16.71 -11.45 -4.76
N GLY A 177 17.27 -11.06 -3.62
CA GLY A 177 16.53 -10.89 -2.39
C GLY A 177 16.14 -12.22 -1.76
N THR A 178 15.46 -12.10 -0.62
CA THR A 178 15.02 -13.23 0.18
C THR A 178 13.82 -14.00 -0.41
N GLY A 179 13.25 -13.53 -1.51
CA GLY A 179 12.05 -14.03 -2.17
C GLY A 179 10.78 -13.23 -1.82
N PRO A 180 9.88 -12.95 -2.77
CA PRO A 180 8.64 -12.21 -2.51
C PRO A 180 7.76 -12.85 -1.44
N GLY A 181 7.33 -12.07 -0.45
CA GLY A 181 6.48 -12.52 0.67
C GLY A 181 7.22 -13.28 1.77
N ASN A 182 8.55 -13.44 1.70
CA ASN A 182 9.34 -14.13 2.72
C ASN A 182 9.82 -13.20 3.85
N TRP A 183 9.60 -11.89 3.75
CA TRP A 183 9.99 -10.95 4.79
C TRP A 183 9.54 -11.36 6.20
N PRO A 184 8.26 -11.66 6.50
CA PRO A 184 7.85 -11.96 7.88
C PRO A 184 8.45 -13.27 8.41
N VAL A 185 8.92 -14.13 7.52
CA VAL A 185 9.55 -15.42 7.84
C VAL A 185 11.05 -15.26 8.10
N LYS A 186 11.76 -14.43 7.32
CA LYS A 186 13.20 -14.21 7.44
C LYS A 186 13.59 -13.04 8.33
N TYR A 187 12.69 -12.06 8.54
CA TYR A 187 12.94 -10.90 9.41
C TYR A 187 13.43 -11.25 10.83
N PRO A 188 12.94 -12.32 11.49
CA PRO A 188 13.48 -12.76 12.78
C PRO A 188 14.97 -13.13 12.79
N LEU A 189 15.60 -13.34 11.63
CA LEU A 189 17.05 -13.62 11.54
C LEU A 189 17.91 -12.37 11.75
N VAL A 190 17.35 -11.18 11.54
CA VAL A 190 18.07 -9.90 11.50
C VAL A 190 17.53 -8.87 12.49
N THR A 191 16.53 -9.26 13.29
CA THR A 191 15.90 -8.43 14.32
C THR A 191 16.84 -8.17 15.51
N THR A 192 16.57 -7.10 16.25
CA THR A 192 17.27 -6.72 17.48
C THR A 192 16.36 -6.89 18.70
N PRO A 193 16.91 -7.10 19.91
CA PRO A 193 16.10 -7.11 21.14
C PRO A 193 15.26 -5.84 21.26
N GLY A 194 13.97 -6.01 21.62
CA GLY A 194 13.03 -4.88 21.76
C GLY A 194 12.49 -4.31 20.44
N ASP A 195 12.68 -4.99 19.30
CA ASP A 195 12.14 -4.54 18.02
C ASP A 195 10.60 -4.38 18.06
N PRO A 196 10.06 -3.18 17.79
CA PRO A 196 8.63 -2.88 17.91
C PRO A 196 7.77 -3.55 16.82
N SER A 197 8.39 -4.25 15.85
CA SER A 197 7.68 -5.04 14.85
C SER A 197 7.01 -6.27 15.45
N PHE A 198 7.43 -6.73 16.64
CA PHE A 198 6.92 -7.91 17.32
C PHE A 198 5.92 -7.54 18.43
N ALA A 199 4.89 -8.37 18.60
CA ALA A 199 3.97 -8.27 19.73
C ALA A 199 4.43 -9.24 20.83
N GLY A 200 4.94 -8.70 21.95
CA GLY A 200 5.37 -9.51 23.08
C GLY A 200 6.47 -10.51 22.70
N ARG A 201 6.20 -11.81 22.87
CA ARG A 201 7.14 -12.90 22.58
C ARG A 201 6.78 -13.69 21.32
N ASP A 202 6.00 -13.11 20.42
CA ASP A 202 5.62 -13.79 19.18
C ASP A 202 6.87 -14.07 18.32
N PRO A 203 6.94 -15.25 17.65
CA PRO A 203 8.08 -15.60 16.79
C PRO A 203 8.15 -14.84 15.47
N MET A 204 7.12 -14.07 15.15
CA MET A 204 6.95 -13.41 13.86
C MET A 204 6.47 -11.97 14.05
N PRO A 205 6.84 -11.07 13.13
CA PRO A 205 6.37 -9.71 13.18
C PRO A 205 4.84 -9.63 13.04
N THR A 206 4.27 -8.60 13.66
CA THR A 206 2.84 -8.29 13.63
C THR A 206 2.35 -8.01 12.22
N ASN A 207 3.11 -7.18 11.49
CA ASN A 207 2.85 -6.90 10.09
C ASN A 207 3.43 -8.00 9.20
N PRO A 208 2.77 -8.33 8.07
CA PRO A 208 3.29 -9.29 7.10
C PRO A 208 4.32 -8.70 6.12
N TRP A 209 4.64 -7.40 6.21
CA TRP A 209 5.60 -6.68 5.36
C TRP A 209 6.24 -5.53 6.14
N PRO A 210 7.41 -5.01 5.70
CA PRO A 210 7.99 -3.82 6.29
C PRO A 210 7.18 -2.58 5.89
N SER A 211 7.29 -1.52 6.68
CA SER A 211 6.54 -0.28 6.48
C SER A 211 7.10 0.58 5.33
N SER A 212 7.57 -0.01 4.24
CA SER A 212 8.02 0.71 3.03
C SER A 212 8.11 -0.28 1.86
N ASP A 213 7.54 0.10 0.72
CA ASP A 213 7.68 -0.65 -0.54
C ASP A 213 9.13 -0.75 -0.99
N TRP A 214 9.94 0.31 -0.82
CA TRP A 214 11.34 0.33 -1.25
C TRP A 214 12.18 -0.65 -0.43
N VAL A 215 12.00 -0.62 0.89
CA VAL A 215 12.68 -1.53 1.80
C VAL A 215 12.24 -2.98 1.55
N ALA A 216 10.94 -3.21 1.33
CA ALA A 216 10.42 -4.54 0.96
C ALA A 216 11.00 -5.05 -0.36
N LEU A 217 11.01 -4.20 -1.38
CA LEU A 217 11.52 -4.51 -2.71
C LEU A 217 12.99 -4.91 -2.66
N VAL A 218 13.82 -4.13 -1.98
CA VAL A 218 15.25 -4.43 -1.84
C VAL A 218 15.48 -5.71 -1.05
N ALA A 219 14.77 -5.93 0.06
CA ALA A 219 14.95 -7.13 0.88
C ALA A 219 14.39 -8.42 0.25
N GLU A 220 13.30 -8.34 -0.51
CA GLU A 220 12.62 -9.53 -1.05
C GLU A 220 12.95 -9.81 -2.52
N ARG A 221 13.35 -8.81 -3.30
CA ARG A 221 13.64 -8.93 -4.74
C ARG A 221 15.07 -8.49 -5.11
N GLY A 222 15.87 -8.10 -4.12
CA GLY A 222 17.28 -7.74 -4.27
C GLY A 222 17.51 -6.48 -5.10
N ALA A 223 18.78 -6.23 -5.39
CA ALA A 223 19.21 -5.08 -6.19
C ALA A 223 18.63 -5.13 -7.62
N VAL A 224 18.54 -6.32 -8.23
CA VAL A 224 18.02 -6.46 -9.61
C VAL A 224 16.56 -6.02 -9.69
N GLY A 225 15.70 -6.54 -8.81
CA GLY A 225 14.30 -6.15 -8.77
C GLY A 225 14.10 -4.67 -8.44
N ALA A 226 14.90 -4.14 -7.51
CA ALA A 226 14.88 -2.72 -7.16
C ALA A 226 15.25 -1.82 -8.35
N LEU A 227 16.35 -2.13 -9.04
CA LEU A 227 16.82 -1.36 -10.20
C LEU A 227 15.82 -1.41 -11.35
N MET A 228 15.21 -2.57 -11.63
CA MET A 228 14.19 -2.67 -12.68
C MET A 228 12.96 -1.82 -12.38
N LEU A 229 12.49 -1.81 -11.13
CA LEU A 229 11.36 -0.98 -10.75
C LEU A 229 11.72 0.51 -10.83
N LEU A 230 12.88 0.91 -10.29
CA LEU A 230 13.36 2.29 -10.37
C LEU A 230 13.53 2.76 -11.82
N ALA A 231 14.07 1.90 -12.70
CA ALA A 231 14.16 2.17 -14.13
C ALA A 231 12.77 2.36 -14.75
N THR A 232 11.78 1.56 -14.36
CA THR A 232 10.39 1.71 -14.82
C THR A 232 9.82 3.07 -14.41
N PHE A 233 9.95 3.47 -13.15
CA PHE A 233 9.54 4.80 -12.67
C PHE A 233 10.29 5.93 -13.39
N ALA A 234 11.61 5.78 -13.60
CA ALA A 234 12.43 6.75 -14.29
C ALA A 234 12.01 6.92 -15.75
N VAL A 235 11.79 5.83 -16.49
CA VAL A 235 11.32 5.88 -17.88
C VAL A 235 9.96 6.54 -17.98
N MET A 236 9.01 6.21 -17.10
CA MET A 236 7.70 6.88 -17.04
C MET A 236 7.84 8.38 -16.75
N GLY A 237 8.67 8.74 -15.77
CA GLY A 237 8.93 10.14 -15.40
C GLY A 237 9.59 10.94 -16.52
N LEU A 238 10.64 10.41 -17.16
CA LEU A 238 11.31 11.04 -18.30
C LEU A 238 10.36 11.19 -19.49
N THR A 239 9.53 10.18 -19.75
CA THR A 239 8.50 10.25 -20.80
C THR A 239 7.49 11.37 -20.50
N ALA A 240 7.03 11.50 -19.26
CA ALA A 240 6.14 12.57 -18.85
C ALA A 240 6.81 13.95 -18.98
N LEU A 241 8.06 14.09 -18.52
CA LEU A 241 8.82 15.35 -18.61
C LEU A 241 8.99 15.83 -20.05
N ARG A 242 9.29 14.92 -21.00
CA ARG A 242 9.36 15.27 -22.43
C ARG A 242 8.01 15.76 -22.96
N ARG A 243 6.91 15.13 -22.53
CA ARG A 243 5.54 15.46 -22.96
C ARG A 243 4.98 16.74 -22.34
N LEU A 244 5.61 17.31 -21.31
CA LEU A 244 5.26 18.66 -20.82
C LEU A 244 5.39 19.72 -21.93
N ARG A 245 6.22 19.46 -22.95
CA ARG A 245 6.42 20.34 -24.11
C ARG A 245 5.54 19.99 -25.32
N SER A 246 4.68 18.97 -25.22
CA SER A 246 3.77 18.57 -26.32
C SER A 246 2.84 19.71 -26.73
N GLU A 247 2.65 19.91 -28.03
CA GLU A 247 1.77 20.94 -28.60
C GLU A 247 0.32 20.75 -28.19
N ASP A 248 -0.12 19.50 -27.98
CA ASP A 248 -1.45 19.19 -27.48
C ASP A 248 -1.56 19.46 -25.96
N PRO A 249 -2.40 20.43 -25.52
CA PRO A 249 -2.61 20.71 -24.11
C PRO A 249 -3.20 19.53 -23.32
N ALA A 250 -3.89 18.59 -23.96
CA ALA A 250 -4.36 17.37 -23.31
C ALA A 250 -3.20 16.45 -22.94
N GLU A 251 -2.24 16.25 -23.84
CA GLU A 251 -1.04 15.46 -23.55
C GLU A 251 -0.20 16.07 -22.42
N ALA A 252 0.00 17.39 -22.44
CA ALA A 252 0.72 18.09 -21.39
C ALA A 252 0.02 17.93 -20.02
N ARG A 253 -1.31 18.05 -19.96
CA ARG A 253 -2.09 17.82 -18.72
C ARG A 253 -1.95 16.38 -18.20
N ARG A 254 -2.00 15.38 -19.08
CA ARG A 254 -1.80 13.97 -18.71
C ARG A 254 -0.38 13.70 -18.21
N ALA A 255 0.62 14.34 -18.81
CA ALA A 255 2.00 14.28 -18.33
C ALA A 255 2.17 14.88 -16.93
N VAL A 256 1.56 16.05 -16.66
CA VAL A 256 1.53 16.65 -15.32
C VAL A 256 0.86 15.71 -14.31
N ALA A 257 -0.28 15.12 -14.68
CA ALA A 257 -0.97 14.17 -13.82
C ALA A 257 -0.12 12.92 -13.53
N LEU A 258 0.57 12.38 -14.54
CA LEU A 258 1.45 11.22 -14.39
C LEU A 258 2.59 11.52 -13.41
N LEU A 259 3.23 12.69 -13.53
CA LEU A 259 4.26 13.11 -12.59
C LEU A 259 3.73 13.20 -11.16
N GLY A 260 2.52 13.73 -10.97
CA GLY A 260 1.86 13.74 -9.66
C GLY A 260 1.60 12.33 -9.12
N VAL A 261 1.06 11.42 -9.95
CA VAL A 261 0.77 10.03 -9.57
C VAL A 261 2.06 9.32 -9.15
N LEU A 262 3.13 9.47 -9.93
CA LEU A 262 4.45 8.91 -9.63
C LEU A 262 4.99 9.49 -8.32
N ALA A 263 4.96 10.80 -8.14
CA ALA A 263 5.44 11.46 -6.93
C ALA A 263 4.70 11.01 -5.67
N ALA A 264 3.36 10.99 -5.70
CA ALA A 264 2.55 10.52 -4.60
C ALA A 264 2.88 9.05 -4.25
N THR A 265 3.02 8.19 -5.26
CA THR A 265 3.36 6.77 -5.09
C THR A 265 4.75 6.61 -4.48
N LEU A 266 5.75 7.32 -5.01
CA LEU A 266 7.14 7.24 -4.54
C LEU A 266 7.26 7.64 -3.07
N VAL A 267 6.62 8.75 -2.69
CA VAL A 267 6.66 9.27 -1.32
C VAL A 267 5.86 8.39 -0.37
N THR A 268 4.63 8.01 -0.71
CA THR A 268 3.82 7.14 0.18
C THR A 268 4.44 5.75 0.35
N GLY A 269 4.98 5.15 -0.72
CA GLY A 269 5.70 3.89 -0.68
C GLY A 269 7.04 3.94 0.09
N ALA A 270 7.57 5.13 0.35
CA ALA A 270 8.74 5.29 1.23
C ALA A 270 8.42 5.11 2.71
N PHE A 271 7.15 5.27 3.10
CA PHE A 271 6.75 5.27 4.51
C PHE A 271 5.69 4.24 4.87
N ASP A 272 5.12 3.54 3.88
CA ASP A 272 4.20 2.43 4.08
C ASP A 272 4.25 1.46 2.89
N ALA A 273 3.58 0.32 3.04
CA ALA A 273 3.37 -0.63 1.96
C ALA A 273 2.18 -0.19 1.09
N VAL A 274 2.46 0.34 -0.10
CA VAL A 274 1.46 0.85 -1.04
C VAL A 274 1.38 -0.08 -2.25
N LEU A 275 2.51 -0.35 -2.90
CA LEU A 275 2.65 -1.22 -4.06
C LEU A 275 2.64 -2.71 -3.73
N LEU A 276 2.67 -3.07 -2.44
CA LEU A 276 2.37 -4.42 -1.97
C LEU A 276 0.87 -4.67 -1.79
N LEU A 277 0.07 -3.61 -1.67
CA LEU A 277 -1.38 -3.72 -1.48
C LEU A 277 -2.09 -3.73 -2.83
N ALA A 278 -3.02 -4.67 -3.02
CA ALA A 278 -3.70 -4.84 -4.30
C ALA A 278 -4.41 -3.55 -4.80
N PRO A 279 -5.20 -2.82 -4.00
CA PRO A 279 -5.93 -1.66 -4.53
C PRO A 279 -5.03 -0.50 -4.99
N PRO A 280 -4.07 0.01 -4.19
CA PRO A 280 -3.16 1.06 -4.66
C PRO A 280 -2.28 0.61 -5.83
N THR A 281 -1.83 -0.64 -5.85
CA THR A 281 -1.02 -1.21 -6.95
C THR A 281 -1.79 -1.21 -8.26
N LEU A 282 -2.99 -1.80 -8.27
CA LEU A 282 -3.84 -1.84 -9.46
C LEU A 282 -4.16 -0.43 -9.95
N PHE A 283 -4.48 0.47 -9.02
CA PHE A 283 -4.81 1.84 -9.34
C PHE A 283 -3.62 2.59 -9.96
N MET A 284 -2.43 2.51 -9.34
CA MET A 284 -1.21 3.14 -9.83
C MET A 284 -0.85 2.66 -11.23
N TRP A 285 -0.76 1.34 -11.46
CA TRP A 285 -0.36 0.82 -12.77
C TRP A 285 -1.39 1.08 -13.86
N THR A 286 -2.69 1.02 -13.52
CA THR A 286 -3.76 1.40 -14.46
C THR A 286 -3.69 2.88 -14.81
N ALA A 287 -3.49 3.75 -13.80
CA ALA A 287 -3.32 5.18 -14.01
C ALA A 287 -2.11 5.48 -14.90
N ALA A 288 -0.97 4.87 -14.62
CA ALA A 288 0.24 5.02 -15.42
C ALA A 288 0.00 4.59 -16.88
N GLY A 289 -0.60 3.42 -17.09
CA GLY A 289 -0.93 2.92 -18.43
C GLY A 289 -1.87 3.84 -19.22
N LEU A 290 -2.87 4.43 -18.56
CA LEU A 290 -3.81 5.37 -19.19
C LEU A 290 -3.20 6.74 -19.50
N LEU A 291 -2.21 7.17 -18.72
CA LEU A 291 -1.57 8.48 -18.87
C LEU A 291 -0.37 8.45 -19.82
N LEU A 292 0.27 7.29 -19.97
CA LEU A 292 1.33 7.07 -20.96
C LEU A 292 0.78 7.11 -22.40
N PRO A 293 1.62 7.49 -23.38
CA PRO A 293 1.19 7.47 -24.78
C PRO A 293 0.92 6.03 -25.24
N PRO A 294 -0.04 5.81 -26.15
CA PRO A 294 -0.28 4.50 -26.73
C PRO A 294 0.97 3.97 -27.44
N THR A 295 1.25 2.68 -27.28
CA THR A 295 2.33 2.02 -28.02
C THR A 295 1.93 1.91 -29.49
N ARG A 296 2.88 2.17 -30.40
CA ARG A 296 2.63 2.19 -31.86
C ARG A 296 2.32 0.81 -32.46
N ALA A 297 2.56 -0.28 -31.73
CA ALA A 297 2.32 -1.64 -32.19
C ALA A 297 1.20 -2.28 -31.36
N PRO A 298 -0.05 -2.32 -31.86
CA PRO A 298 -1.10 -3.12 -31.23
C PRO A 298 -0.71 -4.59 -31.36
N VAL A 299 -0.31 -5.21 -30.24
CA VAL A 299 -0.08 -6.65 -30.19
C VAL A 299 -1.46 -7.33 -30.14
N SER A 300 -1.95 -7.80 -31.28
CA SER A 300 -3.18 -8.60 -31.33
C SER A 300 -2.86 -10.07 -31.05
N LEU A 301 -3.52 -10.66 -30.05
CA LEU A 301 -3.48 -12.11 -29.83
C LEU A 301 -4.25 -12.82 -30.94
N SER A 302 -3.66 -13.87 -31.52
CA SER A 302 -4.35 -14.70 -32.52
C SER A 302 -5.58 -15.40 -31.90
N PRO A 303 -6.60 -15.75 -32.70
CA PRO A 303 -7.78 -16.47 -32.20
C PRO A 303 -7.45 -17.80 -31.53
N SER A 304 -6.39 -18.49 -31.98
CA SER A 304 -5.89 -19.72 -31.35
C SER A 304 -5.22 -19.45 -30.01
N ALA A 305 -4.38 -18.41 -29.90
CA ALA A 305 -3.78 -17.99 -28.64
C ALA A 305 -4.86 -17.59 -27.62
N ARG A 306 -5.88 -16.83 -28.05
CA ARG A 306 -7.01 -16.44 -27.19
C ARG A 306 -7.78 -17.66 -26.68
N ARG A 307 -8.10 -18.62 -27.55
CA ARG A 307 -8.80 -19.86 -27.16
C ARG A 307 -8.02 -20.71 -26.14
N ARG A 308 -6.69 -20.65 -26.14
CA ARG A 308 -5.84 -21.33 -25.14
C ARG A 308 -5.64 -20.52 -23.87
N LEU A 309 -5.48 -19.21 -24.00
CA LEU A 309 -5.16 -18.31 -22.89
C LEU A 309 -6.36 -18.10 -21.95
N VAL A 310 -7.57 -17.97 -22.50
CA VAL A 310 -8.78 -17.77 -21.69
C VAL A 310 -9.01 -18.89 -20.66
N PRO A 311 -9.04 -20.18 -21.02
CA PRO A 311 -9.22 -21.25 -20.04
C PRO A 311 -8.04 -21.32 -19.06
N LEU A 312 -6.81 -21.08 -19.51
CA LEU A 312 -5.65 -21.03 -18.62
C LEU A 312 -5.77 -19.93 -17.56
N LEU A 313 -6.17 -18.72 -17.96
CA LEU A 313 -6.40 -17.59 -17.05
C LEU A 313 -7.58 -17.85 -16.11
N LEU A 314 -8.63 -18.53 -16.57
CA LEU A 314 -9.76 -18.93 -15.73
C LEU A 314 -9.33 -19.95 -14.68
N VAL A 315 -8.61 -21.01 -15.07
CA VAL A 315 -8.09 -22.03 -14.13
C VAL A 315 -7.15 -21.38 -13.12
N PHE A 316 -6.22 -20.53 -13.58
CA PHE A 316 -5.33 -19.79 -12.69
C PHE A 316 -6.12 -18.87 -11.74
N GLY A 317 -7.10 -18.13 -12.26
CA GLY A 317 -7.95 -17.24 -11.47
C GLY A 317 -8.75 -17.98 -10.40
N VAL A 318 -9.33 -19.13 -10.74
CA VAL A 318 -10.06 -19.99 -9.79
C VAL A 318 -9.11 -20.55 -8.73
N ALA A 319 -7.95 -21.08 -9.12
CA ALA A 319 -6.97 -21.60 -8.17
C ALA A 319 -6.47 -20.50 -7.21
N ALA A 320 -6.17 -19.30 -7.73
CA ALA A 320 -5.78 -18.15 -6.93
C ALA A 320 -6.90 -17.68 -5.98
N ALA A 321 -8.16 -17.72 -6.44
CA ALA A 321 -9.32 -17.39 -5.61
C ALA A 321 -9.52 -18.39 -4.47
N ILE A 322 -9.41 -19.70 -4.75
CA ILE A 322 -9.49 -20.75 -3.73
C ILE A 322 -8.37 -20.59 -2.69
N ARG A 323 -7.13 -20.39 -3.14
CA ARG A 323 -5.97 -20.12 -2.27
C ARG A 323 -6.22 -18.92 -1.37
N SER A 324 -6.67 -17.81 -1.95
CA SER A 324 -6.94 -16.56 -1.22
C SER A 324 -8.09 -16.71 -0.23
N ALA A 325 -9.14 -17.43 -0.61
CA ALA A 325 -10.27 -17.74 0.27
C ALA A 325 -9.84 -18.60 1.47
N GLY A 326 -8.98 -19.60 1.24
CA GLY A 326 -8.40 -20.43 2.31
C GLY A 326 -7.55 -19.61 3.29
N GLN A 327 -6.69 -18.72 2.78
CA GLN A 327 -5.91 -17.81 3.62
C GLN A 327 -6.79 -16.88 4.45
N LEU A 328 -7.83 -16.30 3.83
CA LEU A 328 -8.77 -15.44 4.53
C LEU A 328 -9.55 -16.20 5.61
N ALA A 329 -10.04 -17.41 5.29
CA ALA A 329 -10.71 -18.29 6.25
C ALA A 329 -9.77 -18.65 7.41
N ALA A 330 -8.49 -18.92 7.14
CA ALA A 330 -7.49 -19.18 8.18
C ALA A 330 -7.30 -17.97 9.11
N ILE A 331 -7.18 -16.75 8.55
CA ILE A 331 -7.04 -15.51 9.33
C ILE A 331 -8.26 -15.26 10.22
N ILE A 332 -9.47 -15.38 9.65
CA ILE A 332 -10.73 -15.21 10.37
C ILE A 332 -10.85 -16.24 11.49
N THR A 333 -10.51 -17.51 11.20
CA THR A 333 -10.58 -18.61 12.17
C THR A 333 -9.58 -18.43 13.30
N ALA A 334 -8.33 -18.04 13.00
CA ALA A 334 -7.29 -17.80 14.00
C ALA A 334 -7.71 -16.69 14.98
N GLY A 335 -8.28 -15.60 14.45
CA GLY A 335 -8.80 -14.48 15.23
C GLY A 335 -7.74 -13.74 16.06
N PRO A 336 -8.16 -12.75 16.87
CA PRO A 336 -7.25 -12.01 17.75
C PRO A 336 -6.68 -12.91 18.84
N GLY A 337 -5.45 -12.62 19.28
CA GLY A 337 -4.75 -13.37 20.35
C GLY A 337 -4.15 -14.72 19.91
N TRP A 338 -4.58 -15.28 18.78
CA TRP A 338 -4.02 -16.49 18.18
C TRP A 338 -3.99 -17.70 19.16
N PRO A 339 -5.10 -18.04 19.86
CA PRO A 339 -5.10 -19.17 20.79
C PRO A 339 -4.90 -20.49 20.04
N VAL A 340 -4.15 -21.42 20.64
CA VAL A 340 -3.74 -22.69 20.01
C VAL A 340 -4.92 -23.42 19.36
N GLU A 341 -6.05 -23.55 20.06
CA GLU A 341 -7.23 -24.25 19.56
C GLU A 341 -7.76 -23.68 18.22
N ARG A 342 -7.73 -22.35 18.08
CA ARG A 342 -8.12 -21.67 16.84
C ARG A 342 -7.05 -21.81 15.75
N LEU A 343 -5.77 -21.81 16.12
CA LEU A 343 -4.68 -22.04 15.17
C LEU A 343 -4.73 -23.44 14.56
N THR A 344 -5.01 -24.47 15.37
CA THR A 344 -5.13 -25.84 14.90
C THR A 344 -6.30 -26.01 13.92
N ARG A 345 -7.39 -25.24 14.08
CA ARG A 345 -8.46 -25.13 13.08
C ARG A 345 -8.04 -24.34 11.84
N ALA A 346 -7.37 -23.20 12.03
CA ALA A 346 -6.91 -22.33 10.95
C ALA A 346 -5.94 -23.04 9.99
N VAL A 347 -5.07 -23.92 10.51
CA VAL A 347 -4.12 -24.72 9.70
C VAL A 347 -4.82 -25.58 8.65
N ARG A 348 -6.07 -26.00 8.90
CA ARG A 348 -6.83 -26.82 7.93
C ARG A 348 -7.23 -26.02 6.69
N TYR A 349 -7.39 -24.69 6.82
CA TYR A 349 -7.72 -23.79 5.72
C TYR A 349 -6.47 -23.28 4.98
N ASP A 350 -5.32 -23.19 5.65
CA ASP A 350 -4.03 -22.82 5.04
C ASP A 350 -2.88 -23.73 5.53
N PRO A 351 -2.81 -24.99 5.07
CA PRO A 351 -1.80 -25.96 5.50
C PRO A 351 -0.39 -25.58 5.03
N GLY A 352 -0.26 -24.68 4.07
CA GLY A 352 1.03 -24.14 3.62
C GLY A 352 1.56 -23.00 4.49
N SER A 353 0.89 -22.66 5.59
CA SER A 353 1.25 -21.50 6.41
C SER A 353 2.36 -21.80 7.41
N TYR A 354 3.59 -21.36 7.09
CA TYR A 354 4.70 -21.43 8.04
C TYR A 354 4.36 -20.77 9.37
N ARG A 355 3.65 -19.62 9.34
CA ARG A 355 3.24 -18.89 10.54
C ARG A 355 2.39 -19.74 11.46
N LEU A 356 1.35 -20.36 10.93
CA LEU A 356 0.45 -21.15 11.76
C LEU A 356 1.17 -22.37 12.35
N HIS A 357 1.96 -23.08 11.54
CA HIS A 357 2.74 -24.22 12.01
C HIS A 357 3.74 -23.82 13.11
N LEU A 358 4.52 -22.75 12.92
CA LEU A 358 5.49 -22.33 13.92
C LEU A 358 4.82 -21.86 15.22
N MET A 359 3.72 -21.11 15.12
CA MET A 359 2.97 -20.62 16.27
C MET A 359 2.38 -21.76 17.11
N ILE A 360 1.79 -22.78 16.46
CA ILE A 360 1.31 -23.98 17.16
C ILE A 360 2.49 -24.67 17.84
N ALA A 361 3.57 -24.94 17.08
CA ALA A 361 4.72 -25.66 17.60
C ALA A 361 5.37 -25.02 18.84
N GLN A 362 5.40 -23.69 18.92
CA GLN A 362 5.99 -22.98 20.06
C GLN A 362 5.07 -22.83 21.26
N ARG A 363 3.75 -22.93 21.06
CA ARG A 363 2.75 -22.70 22.11
C ARG A 363 2.18 -24.00 22.69
N THR A 364 2.57 -25.16 22.16
CA THR A 364 2.10 -26.48 22.62
C THR A 364 3.22 -27.35 23.17
N GLY A 365 2.83 -28.39 23.92
CA GLY A 365 3.76 -29.42 24.40
C GLY A 365 4.34 -30.28 23.28
N CYS A 366 5.42 -31.01 23.59
CA CYS A 366 6.21 -31.71 22.56
C CYS A 366 5.46 -32.79 21.76
N ALA A 367 4.40 -33.38 22.31
CA ALA A 367 3.58 -34.36 21.59
C ALA A 367 2.95 -33.74 20.33
N GLU A 368 2.37 -32.54 20.44
CA GLU A 368 1.73 -31.83 19.32
C GLU A 368 2.75 -30.99 18.53
N ALA A 369 3.72 -30.39 19.22
CA ALA A 369 4.68 -29.48 18.60
C ALA A 369 5.54 -30.13 17.51
N ARG A 370 5.91 -31.42 17.65
CA ARG A 370 6.79 -32.12 16.70
C ARG A 370 6.23 -32.14 15.28
N ALA A 371 4.94 -32.43 15.11
CA ALA A 371 4.32 -32.50 13.78
C ALA A 371 4.33 -31.13 13.09
N HIS A 372 3.94 -30.08 13.81
CA HIS A 372 3.92 -28.73 13.27
C HIS A 372 5.33 -28.16 13.05
N ALA A 373 6.30 -28.48 13.92
CA ALA A 373 7.69 -28.07 13.74
C ALA A 373 8.33 -28.77 12.52
N ARG A 374 8.01 -30.05 12.25
CA ARG A 374 8.43 -30.73 11.01
C ARG A 374 7.82 -30.09 9.77
N ALA A 375 6.53 -29.77 9.80
CA ALA A 375 5.86 -29.09 8.69
C ALA A 375 6.49 -27.71 8.42
N ALA A 376 6.74 -26.91 9.46
CA ALA A 376 7.43 -25.63 9.35
C ALA A 376 8.87 -25.78 8.80
N ALA A 377 9.60 -26.81 9.25
CA ALA A 377 10.92 -27.14 8.71
C ALA A 377 10.87 -27.63 7.26
N GLY A 378 9.79 -28.31 6.84
CA GLY A 378 9.58 -28.71 5.45
C GLY A 378 9.37 -27.50 4.53
N LEU A 379 8.61 -26.50 5.00
CA LEU A 379 8.37 -25.25 4.27
C LEU A 379 9.65 -24.38 4.17
N PHE A 380 10.39 -24.27 5.28
CA PHE A 380 11.61 -23.45 5.35
C PHE A 380 12.77 -24.22 6.02
N PRO A 381 13.46 -25.10 5.26
CA PRO A 381 14.43 -26.05 5.83
C PRO A 381 15.72 -25.42 6.34
N LEU A 382 15.99 -24.16 5.98
CA LEU A 382 17.18 -23.44 6.42
C LEU A 382 16.94 -22.64 7.71
N LEU A 383 15.70 -22.48 8.16
CA LEU A 383 15.43 -21.64 9.32
C LEU A 383 15.71 -22.36 10.65
N PRO A 384 16.30 -21.65 11.64
CA PRO A 384 16.67 -22.25 12.90
C PRO A 384 15.48 -22.47 13.84
N ALA A 385 14.43 -21.64 13.75
CA ALA A 385 13.29 -21.68 14.67
C ALA A 385 12.60 -23.07 14.74
N PRO A 386 12.17 -23.68 13.62
CA PRO A 386 11.56 -25.01 13.67
C PRO A 386 12.55 -26.10 14.09
N LYS A 387 13.84 -25.98 13.74
CA LYS A 387 14.89 -26.93 14.14
C LYS A 387 15.16 -26.90 15.64
N ARG A 388 15.27 -25.70 16.23
CA ARG A 388 15.42 -25.52 17.68
C ARG A 388 14.24 -26.14 18.41
N ARG A 389 13.02 -25.92 17.92
CA ARG A 389 11.83 -26.50 18.55
C ARG A 389 11.80 -28.03 18.47
N LEU A 390 12.28 -28.62 17.37
CA LEU A 390 12.43 -30.07 17.26
C LEU A 390 13.48 -30.61 18.26
N ALA A 391 14.62 -29.94 18.37
CA ALA A 391 15.69 -30.31 19.30
C ALA A 391 15.24 -30.23 20.77
N GLU A 392 14.54 -29.15 21.16
CA GLU A 392 13.91 -29.02 22.50
C GLU A 392 12.95 -30.17 22.82
N CYS A 393 12.34 -30.77 21.79
CA CYS A 393 11.45 -31.91 21.93
C CYS A 393 12.12 -33.27 21.74
N GLY A 394 13.46 -33.33 21.83
CA GLY A 394 14.25 -34.56 21.72
C GLY A 394 14.28 -35.15 20.31
N VAL A 395 13.93 -34.35 19.29
CA VAL A 395 14.04 -34.74 17.88
C VAL A 395 15.31 -34.10 17.34
N THR A 396 16.43 -34.76 17.55
CA THR A 396 17.68 -34.47 16.83
C THR A 396 17.53 -34.99 15.40
N ARG A 397 18.00 -34.19 14.43
CA ARG A 397 18.16 -34.68 13.06
C ARG A 397 19.19 -35.80 13.02
#